data_AF-A0A813KKE2-F1
#
_entry.id   AF-A0A813KKE2-F1
#
_cell.length_a   1.000
_cell.length_b   1.000
_cell.length_c   1.000
_cell.angle_alpha   90.00
_cell.angle_beta   90.00
_cell.angle_gamma   90.00
#
_symmetry.space_group_name_H-M   'P 1'
#
loop_
_entity.id
_entity.type
_entity.pdbx_description
1 polymer ?
#
loop_
_entity_poly.entity_id
_entity_poly.type
_entity_poly.pdbx_seq_one_letter_code
_entity_poly.pdbx_strand_id
1 'polypeptide(L)'
;DSVPSTVREMVPTQRPRLEAAAYALLEAALDRRAAEYPASLEEDRRKLSQGGLEERQALALRLRISEQELIALVKTYAVDRRYALESLKGDSN
;
A
#
# COMPACT_ATOMS: atom_id res chain seq x y z
N ASP A 1 -7.25 26.37 25.72
CA ASP A 1 -6.96 25.09 25.07
C ASP A 1 -8.25 24.31 24.85
N SER A 2 -8.73 24.24 23.61
CA SER A 2 -9.92 23.48 23.24
C SER A 2 -9.54 22.02 23.00
N VAL A 3 -10.03 21.11 23.84
CA VAL A 3 -9.90 19.67 23.62
C VAL A 3 -10.66 19.30 22.34
N PRO A 4 -10.05 18.58 21.39
CA PRO A 4 -10.72 18.21 20.16
C PRO A 4 -11.92 17.31 20.41
N SER A 5 -13.03 17.59 19.72
CA SER A 5 -14.35 16.98 19.97
C SER A 5 -14.67 15.82 19.03
N THR A 6 -13.87 15.63 17.98
CA THR A 6 -14.07 14.59 16.98
C THR A 6 -12.80 13.78 16.71
N VAL A 7 -12.96 12.49 16.36
CA VAL A 7 -11.84 11.58 16.00
C VAL A 7 -10.98 12.15 14.87
N ARG A 8 -11.57 12.92 13.95
CA ARG A 8 -10.85 13.63 12.87
C ARG A 8 -9.87 14.67 13.40
N GLU A 9 -10.21 15.35 14.48
CA GLU A 9 -9.35 16.37 15.09
C GLU A 9 -8.24 15.76 15.96
N MET A 10 -8.35 14.48 16.32
CA MET A 10 -7.33 13.74 17.08
C MET A 10 -6.23 13.14 16.20
N VAL A 11 -6.42 13.06 14.87
CA VAL A 11 -5.39 12.55 13.97
C VAL A 11 -4.35 13.67 13.75
N PRO A 12 -3.10 13.52 14.21
CA PRO A 12 -2.07 14.49 13.91
C PRO A 12 -1.86 14.48 12.40
N THR A 13 -2.30 15.54 11.73
CA THR A 13 -2.10 15.71 10.29
C THR A 13 -0.95 16.68 10.09
N GLN A 14 0.06 16.26 9.33
CA GLN A 14 1.11 17.17 8.91
C GLN A 14 0.58 18.09 7.80
N ARG A 15 1.35 19.14 7.48
CA ARG A 15 1.04 20.00 6.33
C ARG A 15 0.93 19.14 5.07
N PRO A 16 0.04 19.47 4.10
CA PRO A 16 -0.19 18.64 2.91
C PRO A 16 1.09 18.20 2.18
N ARG A 17 2.09 19.10 2.10
CA ARG A 17 3.41 18.81 1.51
C ARG A 17 4.14 17.65 2.21
N LEU A 18 4.12 17.62 3.55
CA LEU A 18 4.83 16.61 4.33
C LEU A 18 4.07 15.27 4.32
N GLU A 19 2.74 15.30 4.40
CA GLU A 19 1.90 14.11 4.22
C GLU A 19 2.13 13.48 2.83
N ALA A 20 2.12 14.28 1.75
CA ALA A 20 2.38 13.79 0.40
C ALA A 20 3.77 13.15 0.28
N ALA A 21 4.79 13.73 0.92
CA ALA A 21 6.14 13.17 0.97
C ALA A 21 6.18 11.84 1.74
N ALA A 22 5.41 11.70 2.83
CA ALA A 22 5.30 10.44 3.56
C ALA A 22 4.64 9.34 2.71
N TYR A 23 3.59 9.66 1.95
CA TYR A 23 2.99 8.71 1.02
C TYR A 23 3.92 8.34 -0.15
N ALA A 24 4.73 9.28 -0.66
CA ALA A 24 5.76 8.97 -1.65
C ALA A 24 6.83 8.01 -1.11
N LEU A 25 7.24 8.19 0.16
CA LEU A 25 8.17 7.27 0.81
C LEU A 25 7.56 5.87 0.97
N LEU A 26 6.28 5.80 1.35
CA LEU A 26 5.55 4.54 1.45
C LEU A 26 5.42 3.85 0.09
N GLU A 27 5.07 4.58 -0.97
CA GLU A 27 5.01 4.08 -2.36
C GLU A 27 6.34 3.44 -2.76
N ALA A 28 7.46 4.14 -2.56
CA ALA A 28 8.80 3.63 -2.87
C ALA A 28 9.18 2.39 -2.04
N ALA A 29 8.79 2.35 -0.76
CA ALA A 29 9.04 1.19 0.09
C ALA A 29 8.23 -0.05 -0.35
N LEU A 30 6.97 0.15 -0.76
CA LEU A 30 6.12 -0.91 -1.29
C LEU A 30 6.64 -1.44 -2.63
N ASP A 31 7.17 -0.58 -3.49
CA ASP A 31 7.81 -1.00 -4.74
C ASP A 31 9.05 -1.86 -4.50
N ARG A 32 9.89 -1.44 -3.55
CA ARG A 32 11.04 -2.25 -3.12
C ARG A 32 10.60 -3.60 -2.57
N ARG A 33 9.57 -3.60 -1.70
CA ARG A 33 9.05 -4.84 -1.11
C ARG A 33 8.44 -5.77 -2.16
N ALA A 34 7.72 -5.24 -3.15
CA ALA A 34 7.19 -6.02 -4.26
C ALA A 34 8.30 -6.68 -5.10
N ALA A 35 9.42 -5.98 -5.30
CA ALA A 35 10.57 -6.49 -6.05
C ALA A 35 11.36 -7.60 -5.33
N GLU A 36 11.14 -7.82 -4.03
CA GLU A 36 11.78 -8.91 -3.27
C GLU A 36 11.13 -10.28 -3.52
N TYR A 37 9.92 -10.32 -4.10
CA TYR A 37 9.24 -11.58 -4.37
C TYR A 37 9.88 -12.31 -5.56
N PRO A 38 10.03 -13.65 -5.48
CA PRO A 38 10.72 -14.43 -6.51
C PRO A 38 9.88 -14.68 -7.77
N ALA A 39 8.61 -14.29 -7.77
CA ALA A 39 7.68 -14.43 -8.87
C ALA A 39 6.63 -13.33 -8.76
N SER A 40 6.06 -12.92 -9.89
CA SER A 40 4.95 -11.97 -9.94
C SER A 40 3.66 -12.58 -9.40
N LEU A 41 2.73 -11.71 -8.98
CA LEU A 41 1.40 -12.10 -8.53
C LEU A 41 0.64 -12.95 -9.57
N GLU A 42 0.77 -12.63 -10.85
CA GLU A 42 0.13 -13.38 -11.94
C GLU A 42 0.75 -14.76 -12.15
N GLU A 43 2.09 -14.86 -12.06
CA GLU A 43 2.78 -16.16 -12.08
C GLU A 43 2.36 -17.04 -10.92
N ASP A 44 2.21 -16.46 -9.73
CA ASP A 44 1.80 -17.19 -8.54
C ASP A 44 0.36 -17.68 -8.62
N ARG A 45 -0.56 -16.82 -9.08
CA ARG A 45 -1.96 -17.20 -9.30
C ARG A 45 -2.05 -18.32 -10.34
N ARG A 46 -1.29 -18.20 -11.44
CA ARG A 46 -1.21 -19.24 -12.47
C ARG A 46 -0.68 -20.56 -11.89
N LYS A 47 0.42 -20.51 -11.12
CA LYS A 47 0.99 -21.70 -10.48
C LYS A 47 0.03 -22.36 -9.50
N LEU A 48 -0.72 -21.57 -8.72
CA LEU A 48 -1.74 -22.09 -7.81
C LEU A 48 -2.89 -22.75 -8.58
N SER A 49 -3.32 -22.14 -9.69
CA SER A 49 -4.41 -22.66 -10.53
C SER A 49 -4.07 -23.95 -11.29
N GLN A 50 -2.79 -24.16 -11.60
CA GLN A 50 -2.32 -25.39 -12.25
C GLN A 50 -2.47 -26.63 -11.36
N GLY A 51 -2.61 -26.45 -10.04
CA GLY A 51 -2.75 -27.56 -9.10
C GLY A 51 -1.47 -28.39 -8.95
N GLY A 52 -1.60 -29.60 -8.40
CA GLY A 52 -0.47 -30.53 -8.24
C GLY A 52 0.55 -30.15 -7.15
N LEU A 53 0.24 -29.13 -6.34
CA LEU A 53 1.05 -28.73 -5.19
C LEU A 53 0.68 -29.53 -3.95
N GLU A 54 1.67 -29.93 -3.17
CA GLU A 54 1.43 -30.43 -1.82
C GLU A 54 0.81 -29.34 -0.94
N GLU A 55 0.06 -29.74 0.09
CA GLU A 55 -0.72 -28.83 0.93
C GLU A 55 0.13 -27.67 1.49
N ARG A 56 1.32 -27.96 2.00
CA ARG A 56 2.24 -26.94 2.54
C ARG A 56 2.72 -25.96 1.47
N GLN A 57 2.99 -26.45 0.26
CA GLN A 57 3.41 -25.61 -0.87
C GLN A 57 2.27 -24.72 -1.34
N ALA A 58 1.06 -25.27 -1.43
CA ALA A 58 -0.15 -24.51 -1.75
C ALA A 58 -0.43 -23.43 -0.71
N LEU A 59 -0.25 -23.73 0.58
CA LEU A 59 -0.41 -22.76 1.67
C LEU A 59 0.63 -21.62 1.59
N ALA A 60 1.91 -21.95 1.40
CA ALA A 60 2.96 -20.95 1.24
C ALA A 60 2.72 -20.05 0.02
N LEU A 61 2.26 -20.64 -1.08
CA LEU A 61 1.93 -19.89 -2.30
C LEU A 61 0.71 -18.97 -2.09
N ARG A 62 -0.34 -19.43 -1.41
CA ARG A 62 -1.48 -18.60 -1.04
C ARG A 62 -1.07 -17.42 -0.17
N LEU A 63 -0.26 -17.65 0.87
CA LEU A 63 0.24 -16.59 1.73
C LEU A 63 1.00 -15.53 0.93
N ARG A 64 1.89 -15.96 0.04
CA ARG A 64 2.66 -15.08 -0.84
C ARG A 64 1.76 -14.25 -1.77
N ILE A 65 0.72 -14.87 -2.34
CA ILE A 65 -0.30 -14.17 -3.15
C ILE A 65 -0.99 -13.09 -2.31
N SER A 66 -1.48 -13.44 -1.12
CA SER A 66 -2.19 -12.51 -0.24
C SER A 66 -1.34 -11.29 0.14
N GLU A 67 -0.05 -11.48 0.43
CA GLU A 67 0.85 -10.38 0.75
C GLU A 67 1.08 -9.45 -0.45
N GLN A 68 1.29 -10.01 -1.64
CA GLN A 68 1.43 -9.22 -2.87
C GLN A 68 0.15 -8.43 -3.20
N GLU A 69 -1.02 -9.03 -3.00
CA GLU A 69 -2.32 -8.35 -3.16
C GLU A 69 -2.48 -7.20 -2.17
N LEU A 70 -2.09 -7.40 -0.91
CA LEU A 70 -2.11 -6.36 0.10
C LEU A 70 -1.16 -5.21 -0.25
N ILE A 71 0.05 -5.51 -0.73
CA ILE A 71 1.00 -4.50 -1.20
C ILE A 71 0.40 -3.67 -2.34
N ALA A 72 -0.21 -4.32 -3.33
CA ALA A 72 -0.86 -3.62 -4.46
C ALA A 72 -2.02 -2.72 -4.00
N LEU A 73 -2.83 -3.20 -3.05
CA LEU A 73 -3.93 -2.44 -2.47
C LEU A 73 -3.42 -1.20 -1.72
N VAL A 74 -2.45 -1.37 -0.83
CA VAL A 74 -1.89 -0.27 -0.03
C VAL A 74 -1.15 0.73 -0.93
N LYS A 75 -0.47 0.26 -1.98
CA LYS A 75 0.19 1.15 -2.95
C LYS A 75 -0.84 2.03 -3.68
N THR A 76 -1.92 1.44 -4.17
CA THR A 76 -3.01 2.19 -4.82
C THR A 76 -3.56 3.27 -3.87
N TYR A 77 -3.84 2.90 -2.62
CA TYR A 77 -4.27 3.86 -1.60
C TYR A 77 -3.23 4.97 -1.37
N ALA A 78 -1.94 4.63 -1.25
CA ALA A 78 -0.89 5.61 -1.03
C ALA A 78 -0.77 6.63 -2.18
N VAL A 79 -0.86 6.14 -3.42
CA VAL A 79 -0.84 6.97 -4.64
C VAL A 79 -2.05 7.92 -4.67
N ASP A 80 -3.26 7.41 -4.43
CA ASP A 80 -4.48 8.23 -4.41
C ASP A 80 -4.40 9.33 -3.33
N ARG A 81 -3.93 8.98 -2.13
CA ARG A 81 -3.76 9.94 -1.04
C ARG A 81 -2.71 10.98 -1.36
N ARG A 82 -1.57 10.58 -1.96
CA ARG A 82 -0.52 11.50 -2.39
C ARG A 82 -1.07 12.52 -3.40
N TYR A 83 -1.76 12.06 -4.44
CA TYR A 83 -2.34 12.96 -5.44
C TYR A 83 -3.36 13.94 -4.84
N ALA A 84 -4.24 13.46 -3.95
CA ALA A 84 -5.21 14.32 -3.26
C ALA A 84 -4.55 15.40 -2.38
N LEU A 85 -3.38 15.11 -1.79
CA LEU A 85 -2.63 16.07 -0.99
C LEU A 85 -1.82 17.04 -1.85
N GLU A 86 -1.30 16.58 -2.99
CA GLU A 86 -0.61 17.41 -3.97
C GLU A 86 -1.54 18.41 -4.64
N SER A 87 -2.81 18.06 -4.90
CA SER A 87 -3.79 19.00 -5.46
C SER A 87 -4.10 20.16 -4.50
N LEU A 88 -4.14 19.89 -3.18
CA LEU A 88 -4.34 20.92 -2.16
C LEU A 88 -3.17 21.90 -2.02
N LYS A 89 -1.97 21.53 -2.51
CA LYS A 89 -0.81 22.42 -2.56
C LYS A 89 -0.99 23.54 -3.59
N GLY A 90 -1.78 23.31 -4.65
CA GLY A 90 -2.02 24.27 -5.72
C GLY A 90 -2.92 25.45 -5.33
N ASP A 91 -3.79 25.25 -4.33
CA ASP A 91 -4.80 26.24 -3.91
C ASP A 91 -4.33 27.16 -2.77
N SER A 92 -3.08 27.03 -2.32
CA SER A 92 -2.54 27.76 -1.15
C SER A 92 -1.59 28.92 -1.50
N ASN A 93 -1.69 29.49 -2.71
CA ASN A 93 -0.92 30.68 -3.14
C ASN A 93 -1.79 31.93 -3.18
#